data_AF-A0A9C9X5L4-F1
#
_entry.id   AF-A0A9C9X5L4-F1
#
_cell.length_a   1.000
_cell.length_b   1.000
_cell.length_c   1.000
_cell.angle_alpha   90.00
_cell.angle_beta   90.00
_cell.angle_gamma   90.00
#
_symmetry.space_group_name_H-M   'P 1'
#
loop_
_entity.id
_entity.type
_entity.pdbx_description
1 polymer ?
#
loop_
_entity_poly.entity_id
_entity_poly.type
_entity_poly.pdbx_seq_one_letter_code
_entity_poly.pdbx_strand_id
1 'polypeptide(L)'
;MNRLIGQVADFDSTRLQKEPVGMVFYINAYNLLVIKSVVDAYPMSSPQAVGGDKKKHRVAGELYTLNQFENSVLREKFDDSRVHFALVCAAKRCPPLSKEAFTPARLDSQLNQFTRRVLNDRIFVQVGAEKRVAHLSQIFQWYQKDFIQTQNTVIDFIDRFREEKIPADFS
;
A
#
# COMPACT_ATOMS: atom_id res chain seq x y z
N MET A 1 -20.25 -6.65 -6.87
CA MET A 1 -18.91 -7.01 -6.34
C MET A 1 -18.48 -8.43 -6.70
N ASN A 2 -19.32 -9.47 -6.53
CA ASN A 2 -18.95 -10.86 -6.86
C ASN A 2 -18.46 -11.07 -8.31
N ARG A 3 -19.08 -10.41 -9.30
CA ARG A 3 -18.62 -10.43 -10.69
C ARG A 3 -17.18 -9.94 -10.85
N LEU A 4 -16.82 -8.85 -10.17
CA LEU A 4 -15.48 -8.27 -10.25
C LEU A 4 -14.44 -9.16 -9.55
N ILE A 5 -14.81 -9.81 -8.44
CA ILE A 5 -13.98 -10.82 -7.79
C ILE A 5 -13.73 -12.02 -8.72
N GLY A 6 -14.75 -12.48 -9.45
CA GLY A 6 -14.58 -13.51 -10.48
C GLY A 6 -13.61 -13.08 -11.58
N GLN A 7 -13.73 -11.83 -12.07
CA GLN A 7 -12.79 -11.30 -13.06
C GLN A 7 -11.34 -11.22 -12.57
N VAL A 8 -11.12 -10.91 -11.29
CA VAL A 8 -9.79 -10.94 -10.67
C VAL A 8 -9.28 -12.38 -10.57
N ALA A 9 -10.15 -13.32 -10.20
CA ALA A 9 -9.79 -14.72 -10.06
C ALA A 9 -9.36 -15.37 -11.38
N ASP A 10 -10.06 -15.05 -12.47
CA ASP A 10 -9.90 -15.68 -13.79
C ASP A 10 -9.07 -14.81 -14.75
N PHE A 11 -8.44 -13.74 -14.27
CA PHE A 11 -7.64 -12.86 -15.13
C PHE A 11 -6.46 -13.61 -15.73
N ASP A 12 -6.25 -13.44 -17.04
CA ASP A 12 -5.14 -14.07 -17.77
C ASP A 12 -3.79 -13.56 -17.26
N SER A 13 -3.07 -14.42 -16.54
CA SER A 13 -1.79 -14.13 -15.89
C SER A 13 -0.68 -13.81 -16.90
N THR A 14 -0.79 -14.23 -18.16
CA THR A 14 0.20 -13.91 -19.20
C THR A 14 0.26 -12.41 -19.48
N ARG A 15 -0.86 -11.69 -19.28
CA ARG A 15 -0.95 -10.24 -19.45
C ARG A 15 -0.31 -9.46 -18.30
N LEU A 16 -0.03 -10.12 -17.18
CA LEU A 16 0.53 -9.52 -15.97
C LEU A 16 2.07 -9.45 -15.98
N GLN A 17 2.72 -9.98 -17.02
CA GLN A 17 4.18 -9.89 -17.17
C GLN A 17 4.64 -8.51 -17.68
N LYS A 18 3.72 -7.69 -18.21
CA LYS A 18 4.05 -6.35 -18.72
C LYS A 18 3.86 -5.31 -17.61
N GLU A 19 4.91 -4.60 -17.26
CA GLU A 19 4.78 -3.38 -16.46
C GLU A 19 4.24 -2.22 -17.32
N PRO A 20 3.42 -1.31 -16.75
CA PRO A 20 2.92 -1.28 -15.36
C PRO A 20 1.62 -2.07 -15.13
N VAL A 21 1.19 -2.91 -16.08
CA VAL A 21 -0.09 -3.62 -16.05
C VAL A 21 -0.18 -4.62 -14.90
N GLY A 22 0.90 -5.37 -14.67
CA GLY A 22 1.01 -6.31 -13.55
C GLY A 22 0.76 -5.63 -12.20
N MET A 23 1.56 -4.61 -11.89
CA MET A 23 1.45 -3.85 -10.64
C MET A 23 0.05 -3.25 -10.43
N VAL A 24 -0.50 -2.60 -11.45
CA VAL A 24 -1.86 -2.02 -11.39
C VAL A 24 -2.92 -3.07 -11.07
N PHE A 25 -2.85 -4.21 -11.76
CA PHE A 25 -3.81 -5.28 -11.52
C PHE A 25 -3.73 -5.78 -10.08
N TYR A 26 -2.54 -6.05 -9.57
CA TYR A 26 -2.40 -6.60 -8.22
C TYR A 26 -2.77 -5.59 -7.12
N ILE A 27 -2.42 -4.30 -7.26
CA ILE A 27 -2.83 -3.26 -6.30
C ILE A 27 -4.36 -3.19 -6.24
N ASN A 28 -5.01 -3.12 -7.41
CA ASN A 28 -6.47 -3.05 -7.47
C ASN A 28 -7.13 -4.34 -6.96
N ALA A 29 -6.58 -5.51 -7.28
CA ALA A 29 -7.06 -6.80 -6.81
C ALA A 29 -6.97 -6.88 -5.28
N TYR A 30 -5.83 -6.51 -4.69
CA TYR A 30 -5.65 -6.51 -3.23
C TYR A 30 -6.67 -5.59 -2.55
N ASN A 31 -6.76 -4.33 -2.99
CA ASN A 31 -7.68 -3.35 -2.42
C ASN A 31 -9.13 -3.81 -2.53
N LEU A 32 -9.51 -4.42 -3.67
CA LEU A 32 -10.85 -4.98 -3.86
C LEU A 32 -11.12 -6.17 -2.92
N LEU A 33 -10.15 -7.06 -2.71
CA LEU A 33 -10.29 -8.20 -1.80
C LEU A 33 -10.46 -7.75 -0.35
N VAL A 34 -9.75 -6.71 0.07
CA VAL A 34 -9.92 -6.10 1.40
C VAL A 34 -11.32 -5.50 1.54
N ILE A 35 -11.77 -4.69 0.56
CA ILE A 35 -13.12 -4.11 0.55
C ILE A 35 -14.19 -5.22 0.61
N LYS A 36 -14.04 -6.27 -0.22
CA LYS A 36 -14.96 -7.41 -0.22
C LYS A 36 -15.04 -8.07 1.14
N SER A 37 -13.89 -8.28 1.77
CA SER A 37 -13.83 -8.95 3.06
C SER A 37 -14.49 -8.10 4.16
N VAL A 38 -14.38 -6.76 4.09
CA VAL A 38 -15.06 -5.85 5.03
C VAL A 38 -16.57 -5.87 4.81
N VAL A 39 -17.02 -5.81 3.56
CA VAL A 39 -18.45 -5.85 3.22
C VAL A 39 -19.08 -7.18 3.63
N ASP A 40 -18.39 -8.30 3.43
CA ASP A 40 -18.89 -9.64 3.81
C ASP A 40 -19.04 -9.82 5.31
N ALA A 41 -18.23 -9.11 6.11
CA ALA A 41 -18.27 -9.18 7.56
C ALA A 41 -19.25 -8.17 8.17
N TYR A 42 -19.87 -7.29 7.38
CA TYR A 42 -20.74 -6.24 7.89
C TYR A 42 -22.09 -6.80 8.40
N PRO A 43 -22.63 -6.30 9.54
CA PRO A 43 -22.07 -5.29 10.44
C PRO A 43 -20.99 -5.87 11.36
N MET A 44 -19.93 -5.10 11.60
CA MET A 44 -18.77 -5.54 12.37
C MET A 44 -18.26 -4.46 13.33
N SER A 45 -17.64 -4.89 14.44
CA SER A 45 -17.11 -3.99 15.47
C SER A 45 -15.77 -3.34 15.10
N SER A 46 -14.94 -4.00 14.28
CA SER A 46 -13.68 -3.43 13.79
C SER A 46 -13.20 -4.06 12.48
N PRO A 47 -12.84 -3.26 11.45
CA PRO A 47 -12.22 -3.73 10.20
C PRO A 47 -10.98 -4.63 10.42
N GLN A 48 -10.30 -4.49 11.55
CA GLN A 48 -9.10 -5.26 11.88
C GLN A 48 -9.38 -6.76 12.00
N ALA A 49 -10.63 -7.14 12.33
CA ALA A 49 -11.07 -8.53 12.42
C ALA A 49 -11.10 -9.23 11.04
N VAL A 50 -11.01 -8.47 9.95
CA VAL A 50 -11.10 -8.95 8.57
C VAL A 50 -9.73 -9.16 7.93
N GLY A 51 -8.64 -8.74 8.60
CA GLY A 51 -7.25 -8.94 8.18
C GLY A 51 -6.87 -10.43 8.17
N GLY A 52 -7.21 -11.10 7.08
CA GLY A 52 -7.17 -12.55 6.98
C GLY A 52 -5.80 -13.09 6.56
N ASP A 53 -4.99 -13.51 7.54
CA ASP A 53 -3.86 -14.42 7.32
C ASP A 53 -4.32 -15.85 6.97
N LYS A 54 -5.60 -16.17 7.18
CA LYS A 54 -6.12 -17.54 7.07
C LYS A 54 -6.95 -17.81 5.82
N LYS A 55 -7.63 -16.80 5.26
CA LYS A 55 -8.52 -16.98 4.11
C LYS A 55 -7.72 -16.84 2.82
N LYS A 56 -7.81 -17.85 1.94
CA LYS A 56 -7.23 -17.79 0.60
C LYS A 56 -8.22 -17.18 -0.40
N HIS A 57 -7.69 -16.41 -1.33
CA HIS A 57 -8.40 -15.76 -2.42
C HIS A 57 -7.75 -16.16 -3.74
N ARG A 58 -8.56 -16.40 -4.76
CA ARG A 58 -8.07 -16.69 -6.12
C ARG A 58 -7.76 -15.37 -6.83
N VAL A 59 -6.56 -15.24 -7.37
CA VAL A 59 -6.09 -14.07 -8.14
C VAL A 59 -5.28 -14.58 -9.33
N ALA A 60 -5.75 -14.28 -10.54
CA ALA A 60 -5.10 -14.67 -11.79
C ALA A 60 -4.71 -16.16 -11.85
N GLY A 61 -5.63 -17.04 -11.45
CA GLY A 61 -5.43 -18.50 -11.43
C GLY A 61 -4.80 -19.07 -10.17
N GLU A 62 -4.16 -18.25 -9.34
CA GLU A 62 -3.40 -18.67 -8.15
C GLU A 62 -4.13 -18.36 -6.83
N LEU A 63 -3.78 -19.07 -5.75
CA LEU A 63 -4.40 -18.88 -4.43
C LEU A 63 -3.44 -18.21 -3.44
N TYR A 64 -3.85 -17.07 -2.88
CA TYR A 64 -3.07 -16.32 -1.90
C TYR A 64 -3.89 -15.97 -0.66
N THR A 65 -3.28 -15.97 0.52
CA THR A 65 -3.81 -15.17 1.64
C THR A 65 -3.53 -13.69 1.39
N LEU A 66 -4.24 -12.76 2.05
CA LEU A 66 -3.97 -11.32 1.88
C LEU A 66 -2.53 -10.97 2.23
N ASN A 67 -1.98 -11.57 3.29
CA ASN A 67 -0.58 -11.37 3.69
C ASN A 67 0.42 -11.96 2.69
N GLN A 68 0.17 -13.15 2.14
CA GLN A 68 1.01 -13.68 1.05
C GLN A 68 0.94 -12.79 -0.19
N PHE A 69 -0.26 -12.27 -0.49
CA PHE A 69 -0.48 -11.44 -1.66
C PHE A 69 0.27 -10.09 -1.54
N GLU A 70 0.20 -9.45 -0.37
CA GLU A 70 0.94 -8.22 -0.08
C GLU A 70 2.46 -8.43 -0.15
N ASN A 71 2.98 -9.43 0.56
CA ASN A 71 4.43 -9.59 0.70
C ASN A 71 5.06 -10.20 -0.56
N SER A 72 4.57 -11.34 -1.03
CA SER A 72 5.24 -12.10 -2.09
C SER A 72 4.91 -11.61 -3.50
N VAL A 73 3.75 -10.97 -3.70
CA VAL A 73 3.33 -10.53 -5.05
C VAL A 73 3.46 -9.02 -5.22
N LEU A 74 3.19 -8.21 -4.20
CA LEU A 74 3.23 -6.76 -4.33
C LEU A 74 4.58 -6.17 -3.89
N ARG A 75 5.06 -6.52 -2.68
CA ARG A 75 6.34 -5.99 -2.16
C ARG A 75 7.55 -6.58 -2.88
N GLU A 76 7.68 -7.90 -2.93
CA GLU A 76 8.86 -8.57 -3.48
C GLU A 76 8.98 -8.45 -5.01
N LYS A 77 7.86 -8.34 -5.74
CA LYS A 77 7.88 -8.37 -7.21
C LYS A 77 8.15 -7.01 -7.86
N PHE A 78 7.65 -5.91 -7.29
CA PHE A 78 7.63 -4.61 -7.97
C PHE A 78 8.69 -3.62 -7.47
N ASP A 79 9.37 -3.92 -6.35
CA ASP A 79 10.47 -3.11 -5.82
C ASP A 79 10.16 -1.60 -5.72
N ASP A 80 8.90 -1.26 -5.45
CA ASP A 80 8.41 0.11 -5.36
C ASP A 80 7.81 0.34 -3.99
N SER A 81 8.55 1.02 -3.12
CA SER A 81 8.13 1.30 -1.74
C SER A 81 6.84 2.12 -1.62
N ARG A 82 6.38 2.77 -2.71
CA ARG A 82 5.08 3.47 -2.73
C ARG A 82 3.90 2.51 -2.59
N VAL A 83 4.07 1.20 -2.83
CA VAL A 83 3.00 0.20 -2.61
C VAL A 83 2.49 0.21 -1.18
N HIS A 84 3.36 0.46 -0.19
CA HIS A 84 2.99 0.56 1.23
C HIS A 84 1.93 1.63 1.51
N PHE A 85 1.82 2.63 0.64
CA PHE A 85 0.85 3.71 0.76
C PHE A 85 -0.35 3.56 -0.18
N ALA A 86 -0.28 2.63 -1.15
CA ALA A 86 -1.34 2.34 -2.11
C ALA A 86 -2.25 1.20 -1.68
N LEU A 87 -1.78 0.33 -0.78
CA LEU A 87 -2.53 -0.79 -0.25
C LEU A 87 -3.34 -0.39 0.97
N VAL A 88 -4.62 -0.75 0.97
CA VAL A 88 -5.50 -0.53 2.12
C VAL A 88 -5.30 -1.67 3.10
N CYS A 89 -4.66 -1.40 4.23
CA CYS A 89 -4.80 -2.32 5.35
C CYS A 89 -6.13 -2.07 6.08
N ALA A 90 -6.77 -3.13 6.56
CA ALA A 90 -8.01 -3.03 7.34
C ALA A 90 -7.76 -2.58 8.80
N ALA A 91 -6.71 -1.78 9.06
CA ALA A 91 -6.30 -1.32 10.39
C ALA A 91 -6.42 0.20 10.57
N LYS A 92 -6.45 0.67 11.82
CA LYS A 92 -6.65 2.10 12.17
C LYS A 92 -5.55 3.06 11.68
N ARG A 93 -4.38 2.58 11.26
CA ARG A 93 -3.22 3.39 10.84
C ARG A 93 -2.88 3.22 9.35
N CYS A 94 -3.88 2.87 8.55
CA CYS A 94 -3.72 2.61 7.13
C CYS A 94 -3.93 3.89 6.32
N PRO A 95 -3.25 4.03 5.17
CA PRO A 95 -3.50 5.13 4.25
C PRO A 95 -4.98 5.12 3.81
N PRO A 96 -5.58 6.30 3.54
CA PRO A 96 -6.96 6.37 3.09
C PRO A 96 -7.13 5.61 1.77
N LEU A 97 -8.20 4.81 1.66
CA LEU A 97 -8.55 4.10 0.42
C LEU A 97 -8.63 5.09 -0.74
N SER A 98 -8.02 4.73 -1.87
CA SER A 98 -8.12 5.53 -3.09
C SER A 98 -9.57 5.64 -3.55
N LYS A 99 -9.98 6.85 -3.94
CA LYS A 99 -11.29 7.11 -4.54
C LYS A 99 -11.40 6.60 -5.98
N GLU A 100 -10.26 6.33 -6.63
CA GLU A 100 -10.17 5.86 -8.00
C GLU A 100 -9.35 4.58 -8.07
N ALA A 101 -9.68 3.69 -9.02
CA ALA A 101 -8.82 2.56 -9.32
C ALA A 101 -7.49 3.04 -9.94
N PHE A 102 -6.41 2.30 -9.68
CA PHE A 102 -5.14 2.53 -10.36
C PHE A 102 -5.26 2.15 -11.83
N THR A 103 -4.59 2.88 -12.72
CA THR A 103 -4.58 2.58 -14.16
C THR A 103 -3.15 2.56 -14.70
N PRO A 104 -2.83 1.75 -15.73
CA PRO A 104 -1.48 1.70 -16.28
C PRO A 104 -0.96 3.07 -16.74
N ALA A 105 -1.83 3.88 -17.37
CA ALA A 105 -1.47 5.19 -17.89
C ALA A 105 -1.17 6.23 -16.80
N ARG A 106 -1.69 6.04 -15.58
CA ARG A 106 -1.57 7.03 -14.49
C ARG A 106 -0.86 6.47 -13.26
N LEU A 107 -0.39 5.22 -13.28
CA LEU A 107 0.11 4.53 -12.08
C LEU A 107 1.14 5.37 -11.33
N ASP A 108 2.18 5.83 -12.00
CA ASP A 108 3.25 6.62 -11.36
C ASP A 108 2.71 7.90 -10.73
N SER A 109 1.88 8.65 -11.46
CA SER A 109 1.27 9.88 -10.95
C SER A 109 0.32 9.62 -9.76
N GLN A 110 -0.42 8.51 -9.79
CA GLN A 110 -1.30 8.09 -8.70
C GLN A 110 -0.47 7.70 -7.48
N LEU A 111 0.52 6.83 -7.61
CA LEU A 111 1.41 6.42 -6.52
C LEU A 111 2.13 7.61 -5.89
N ASN A 112 2.62 8.55 -6.70
CA ASN A 112 3.23 9.78 -6.22
C ASN A 112 2.24 10.64 -5.45
N GLN A 113 1.03 10.87 -5.98
CA GLN A 113 0.01 11.66 -5.30
C GLN A 113 -0.41 11.04 -3.97
N PHE A 114 -0.62 9.71 -3.92
CA PHE A 114 -0.97 9.01 -2.69
C PHE A 114 0.15 9.08 -1.66
N THR A 115 1.38 8.81 -2.09
CA THR A 115 2.56 8.88 -1.21
C THR A 115 2.75 10.29 -0.65
N ARG A 116 2.66 11.34 -1.48
CA ARG A 116 2.71 12.74 -1.01
C ARG A 116 1.63 13.04 0.02
N ARG A 117 0.39 12.63 -0.25
CA ARG A 117 -0.72 12.85 0.68
C ARG A 117 -0.43 12.20 2.04
N VAL A 118 0.02 10.94 2.03
CA VAL A 118 0.28 10.17 3.25
C VAL A 118 1.44 10.76 4.03
N LEU A 119 2.54 11.13 3.38
CA LEU A 119 3.76 11.62 4.05
C LEU A 119 3.67 13.06 4.56
N ASN A 120 2.64 13.80 4.14
CA ASN A 120 2.29 15.11 4.71
C ASN A 120 1.15 15.02 5.74
N ASP A 121 0.66 13.82 6.06
CA ASP A 121 -0.27 13.58 7.17
C ASP A 121 0.49 13.37 8.49
N ARG A 122 0.04 14.06 9.55
CA ARG A 122 0.64 14.00 10.89
C ARG A 122 0.56 12.61 11.53
N ILE A 123 -0.32 11.73 11.05
CA ILE A 123 -0.38 10.32 11.47
C ILE A 123 0.89 9.57 11.06
N PHE A 124 1.50 9.95 9.94
CA PHE A 124 2.66 9.26 9.37
C PHE A 124 3.97 9.97 9.69
N VAL A 125 3.99 11.29 9.60
CA VAL A 125 5.17 12.10 9.84
C VAL A 125 4.79 13.35 10.63
N GLN A 126 5.27 13.44 11.86
CA GLN A 126 5.11 14.61 12.71
C GLN A 126 6.47 15.21 13.03
N VAL A 127 6.72 16.43 12.53
CA VAL A 127 7.96 17.17 12.77
C VAL A 127 7.73 18.19 13.88
N GLY A 128 8.39 18.00 15.02
CA GLY A 128 8.31 18.88 16.18
C GLY A 128 9.45 19.89 16.21
N ALA A 129 9.23 21.10 15.70
CA ALA A 129 10.27 22.13 15.59
C ALA A 129 10.86 22.54 16.95
N GLU A 130 10.03 22.69 17.98
CA GLU A 130 10.48 23.09 19.32
C GLU A 130 11.42 22.09 19.98
N LYS A 131 11.17 20.79 19.76
CA LYS A 131 11.95 19.70 20.35
C LYS A 131 13.04 19.17 19.42
N ARG A 132 13.07 19.60 18.16
CA ARG A 132 13.97 19.11 17.11
C ARG A 132 13.89 17.60 16.93
N VAL A 133 12.66 17.05 16.94
CA VAL A 133 12.40 15.61 16.82
C VAL A 133 11.39 15.36 15.72
N ALA A 134 11.64 14.33 14.90
CA ALA A 134 10.68 13.83 13.92
C ALA A 134 10.10 12.48 14.38
N HIS A 135 8.78 12.43 14.59
CA HIS A 135 8.07 11.18 14.88
C HIS A 135 7.55 10.56 13.58
N LEU A 136 8.01 9.34 13.30
CA LEU A 136 7.64 8.57 12.12
C LEU A 136 6.72 7.40 12.50
N SER A 137 5.79 7.05 11.60
CA SER A 137 4.97 5.86 11.74
C SER A 137 5.82 4.58 11.77
N GLN A 138 5.34 3.56 12.50
CA GLN A 138 6.02 2.25 12.61
C GLN A 138 6.19 1.54 11.26
N ILE A 139 5.43 1.92 10.23
CA ILE A 139 5.59 1.39 8.87
C ILE A 139 7.03 1.51 8.36
N PHE A 140 7.71 2.61 8.71
CA PHE A 140 9.10 2.84 8.31
C PHE A 140 10.10 1.96 9.06
N GLN A 141 9.75 1.49 10.25
CA GLN A 141 10.57 0.54 11.00
C GLN A 141 10.35 -0.89 10.48
N TRP A 142 9.10 -1.29 10.27
CA TRP A 142 8.75 -2.65 9.81
C TRP A 142 9.25 -2.94 8.40
N TYR A 143 9.19 -1.94 7.52
CA TYR A 143 9.55 -2.07 6.11
C TYR A 143 10.75 -1.18 5.73
N GLN A 144 11.64 -0.93 6.69
CA GLN A 144 12.82 -0.07 6.50
C GLN A 144 13.60 -0.44 5.24
N LYS A 145 13.81 -1.75 5.01
CA LYS A 145 14.56 -2.26 3.85
C LYS A 145 13.96 -1.75 2.53
N ASP A 146 12.65 -1.80 2.40
CA ASP A 146 11.93 -1.39 1.19
C ASP A 146 12.13 0.12 0.91
N PHE A 147 12.17 0.95 1.95
CA PHE A 147 12.37 2.40 1.80
C PHE A 147 13.81 2.81 1.46
N ILE A 148 14.79 2.01 1.86
CA ILE A 148 16.23 2.30 1.64
C ILE A 148 16.83 1.53 0.44
N GLN A 149 16.03 0.78 -0.33
CA GLN A 149 16.53 0.11 -1.53
C GLN A 149 17.02 1.10 -2.59
N THR A 150 16.31 2.21 -2.77
CA THR A 150 16.64 3.25 -3.75
C THR A 150 17.18 4.54 -3.12
N GLN A 151 17.21 4.62 -1.78
CA GLN A 151 17.56 5.83 -1.03
C GLN A 151 18.55 5.48 0.08
N ASN A 152 19.39 6.43 0.50
CA ASN A 152 20.36 6.15 1.55
C ASN A 152 19.69 5.97 2.93
N THR A 153 18.62 6.72 3.18
CA THR A 153 17.88 6.69 4.45
C THR A 153 16.36 6.73 4.24
N VAL A 154 15.62 6.35 5.29
CA VAL A 154 14.16 6.54 5.34
C VAL A 154 13.79 8.02 5.19
N ILE A 155 14.59 8.92 5.76
CA ILE A 155 14.35 10.37 5.66
C ILE A 155 14.50 10.85 4.22
N ASP A 156 15.52 10.38 3.50
CA ASP A 156 15.69 10.69 2.08
C ASP A 156 14.48 10.26 1.26
N PHE A 157 13.94 9.07 1.52
CA PHE A 157 12.70 8.62 0.90
C PHE A 157 11.53 9.55 1.23
N ILE A 158 11.34 9.88 2.52
CA ILE A 158 10.24 10.72 2.98
C ILE A 158 10.30 12.12 2.34
N ASP A 159 11.48 12.74 2.33
CA ASP A 159 11.70 14.11 1.86
C ASP A 159 11.53 14.31 0.35
N ARG A 160 11.50 13.22 -0.44
CA ARG A 160 11.10 13.28 -1.86
C ARG A 160 9.64 13.68 -2.06
N PHE A 161 8.80 13.40 -1.06
CA PHE A 161 7.36 13.53 -1.15
C PHE A 161 6.78 14.58 -0.18
N ARG A 162 7.53 14.98 0.85
CA ARG A 162 7.14 16.06 1.75
C ARG A 162 7.16 17.42 1.05
N GLU A 163 6.24 18.28 1.47
CA GLU A 163 6.23 19.71 1.11
C GLU A 163 7.33 20.46 1.87
N GLU A 164 7.48 20.13 3.16
CA GLU A 164 8.54 20.65 4.03
C GLU A 164 9.46 19.51 4.48
N LYS A 165 10.74 19.60 4.10
CA LYS A 165 11.75 18.61 4.46
C LYS A 165 11.96 18.50 5.96
N ILE A 166 12.31 17.31 6.43
CA ILE A 166 12.75 17.10 7.80
C ILE A 166 14.15 17.71 7.95
N PRO A 167 14.39 18.65 8.88
CA PRO A 167 15.71 19.23 9.06
C PRO A 167 16.74 18.15 9.42
N ALA A 168 17.92 18.21 8.80
CA ALA A 168 18.97 17.18 8.93
C ALA A 168 19.56 17.07 10.35
N ASP A 169 19.31 18.07 11.19
CA ASP A 169 19.80 18.18 12.56
C ASP A 169 18.75 17.80 13.62
N PHE A 170 17.66 17.16 13.17
CA PHE A 170 16.62 16.60 14.04
C PHE A 170 16.94 15.14 14.36
N SER A 171 16.52 14.70 15.55
CA SER A 171 16.58 13.29 15.98
C SER A 171 15.36 12.50 15.55
#